data_AF-A0A9E2MX40-F1
#
_entry.id   AF-A0A9E2MX40-F1
#
_cell.length_a   1.000
_cell.length_b   1.000
_cell.length_c   1.000
_cell.angle_alpha   90.00
_cell.angle_beta   90.00
_cell.angle_gamma   90.00
#
_symmetry.space_group_name_H-M   'P 1'
#
loop_
_entity.id
_entity.type
_entity.pdbx_description
1 polymer ?
#
loop_
_entity_poly.entity_id
_entity_poly.type
_entity_poly.pdbx_seq_one_letter_code
_entity_poly.pdbx_strand_id
1 'polypeptide(L)'
;MTKSQIFLFLCLSFILGVFGQSLLNFPQLIWLGILILGIILAVIWWGQQPKIVVVGFCLILMVAGAWRYLSASNADNLVKQFNDKGKIVLMGVVAEEPDVRSDNVKYAVEVENIKPFDYGFASIERIKSDGKILVVAKKYPMYQYGDKIEINGKLVTPRSSEDFDYQKYLAKDDIFSIIYFPEIKLLAQNQGDWLMEKLLFVKNKFKESISQLLTEPQGAFLAGLLLGEKRGLPTELSDAFSRTGTTHIIALSGFNITIIAVALMGLFNFFMVRRQVSFGLSVGVIILFVLMTGAAASVVRAAVMGILVLLAQQVGRLYQIRNALVLAGAIMVYLNPRVLVWDLGFQLSFAATFGLVYISPILQAWLAPKDKEKEFVYGQTKPKASGKLLGSVKLVLATTLAAQIAVLPDRKSACRE
;
A
#
# COMPACT_ATOMS: atom_id res chain seq x y z
N MET A 1 1.71 29.83 -14.75
CA MET A 1 1.91 28.60 -13.95
C MET A 1 2.91 27.73 -14.69
N THR A 2 3.86 27.11 -14.00
CA THR A 2 4.77 26.15 -14.66
C THR A 2 4.03 24.85 -14.98
N LYS A 3 4.46 24.10 -16.01
CA LYS A 3 3.87 22.80 -16.37
C LYS A 3 3.85 21.82 -15.17
N SER A 4 4.89 21.89 -14.34
CA SER A 4 5.02 21.13 -13.09
C SER A 4 3.93 21.47 -12.06
N GLN A 5 3.62 22.75 -11.86
CA GLN A 5 2.55 23.19 -10.96
C GLN A 5 1.17 22.75 -11.46
N ILE A 6 0.89 22.90 -12.76
CA ILE A 6 -0.38 22.47 -13.36
C ILE A 6 -0.62 20.99 -13.10
N PHE A 7 0.39 20.15 -13.37
CA PHE A 7 0.32 18.72 -13.12
C PHE A 7 0.03 18.38 -11.64
N LEU A 8 0.68 19.08 -10.71
CA LEU A 8 0.45 18.89 -9.27
C LEU A 8 -1.00 19.19 -8.90
N PHE A 9 -1.55 20.33 -9.34
CA PHE A 9 -2.94 20.69 -9.05
C PHE A 9 -3.94 19.70 -9.61
N LEU A 10 -3.70 19.16 -10.81
CA LEU A 10 -4.56 18.14 -11.41
C LEU A 10 -4.60 16.85 -10.59
N CYS A 11 -3.43 16.33 -10.19
CA CYS A 11 -3.35 15.13 -9.36
C CYS A 11 -3.98 15.34 -7.97
N LEU A 12 -3.75 16.51 -7.36
CA LEU A 12 -4.30 16.85 -6.06
C LEU A 12 -5.83 16.97 -6.11
N SER A 13 -6.37 17.51 -7.20
CA SER A 13 -7.82 17.60 -7.41
C SER A 13 -8.49 16.23 -7.53
N PHE A 14 -7.85 15.28 -8.21
CA PHE A 14 -8.32 13.89 -8.27
C PHE A 14 -8.39 13.24 -6.89
N ILE A 15 -7.33 13.39 -6.08
CA ILE A 15 -7.28 12.85 -4.71
C ILE A 15 -8.36 13.51 -3.84
N LEU A 16 -8.53 14.84 -3.94
CA LEU A 16 -9.59 15.55 -3.22
C LEU A 16 -10.99 15.08 -3.60
N GLY A 17 -11.21 14.72 -4.86
CA GLY A 17 -12.48 14.15 -5.33
C GLY A 17 -12.81 12.83 -4.65
N VAL A 18 -11.84 11.91 -4.60
CA VAL A 18 -11.98 10.63 -3.88
C VAL A 18 -12.21 10.88 -2.39
N PHE A 19 -11.41 11.75 -1.77
CA PHE A 19 -11.51 12.08 -0.35
C PHE A 19 -12.88 12.67 0.00
N GLY A 20 -13.34 13.66 -0.77
CA GLY A 20 -14.63 14.31 -0.58
C GLY A 20 -15.79 13.32 -0.67
N GLN A 21 -15.77 12.42 -1.66
CA GLN A 21 -16.81 11.39 -1.77
C GLN A 21 -16.76 10.37 -0.63
N SER A 22 -15.55 9.96 -0.22
CA SER A 22 -15.37 8.92 0.80
C SER A 22 -15.80 9.31 2.21
N LEU A 23 -15.76 10.60 2.56
CA LEU A 23 -16.14 11.09 3.88
C LEU A 23 -17.58 11.60 3.94
N LEU A 24 -18.00 12.34 2.90
CA LEU A 24 -19.26 13.11 2.93
C LEU A 24 -20.38 12.43 2.14
N ASN A 25 -20.08 11.35 1.39
CA ASN A 25 -21.05 10.59 0.58
C ASN A 25 -22.00 11.51 -0.19
N PHE A 26 -21.45 12.49 -0.90
CA PHE A 26 -22.26 13.49 -1.58
C PHE A 26 -23.19 12.85 -2.63
N PRO A 27 -24.42 13.37 -2.78
CA PRO A 27 -25.33 12.93 -3.82
C PRO A 27 -24.74 13.19 -5.20
N GLN A 28 -24.99 12.27 -6.14
CA GLN A 28 -24.49 12.32 -7.52
C GLN A 28 -24.85 13.63 -8.25
N LEU A 29 -25.95 14.28 -7.85
CA LEU A 29 -26.39 15.57 -8.40
C LEU A 29 -25.38 16.70 -8.18
N ILE A 30 -24.71 16.74 -7.02
CA ILE A 30 -23.70 17.76 -6.71
C ILE A 30 -22.49 17.58 -7.62
N TRP A 31 -22.06 16.34 -7.85
CA TRP A 31 -20.96 16.03 -8.75
C TRP A 31 -21.26 16.36 -10.21
N LEU A 32 -22.50 16.14 -10.66
CA LEU A 32 -22.95 16.57 -11.99
C LEU A 32 -22.88 18.10 -12.14
N GLY A 33 -23.33 18.85 -11.13
CA GLY A 33 -23.21 20.32 -11.12
C GLY A 33 -21.76 20.80 -11.22
N ILE A 34 -20.85 20.17 -10.46
CA ILE A 34 -19.41 20.48 -10.51
C ILE A 34 -18.81 20.14 -11.88
N LEU A 35 -19.22 19.03 -12.49
CA LEU A 35 -18.77 18.63 -13.83
C LEU A 35 -19.17 19.68 -14.88
N ILE A 36 -20.43 20.08 -14.88
CA ILE A 36 -20.96 21.09 -15.81
C ILE A 36 -20.22 22.42 -15.64
N LEU A 37 -20.05 22.87 -14.39
CA LEU A 37 -19.27 24.09 -14.10
C LEU A 37 -17.82 23.97 -14.60
N GLY A 38 -17.17 22.82 -14.38
CA GLY A 38 -15.81 22.57 -14.85
C GLY A 38 -15.68 22.65 -16.37
N ILE A 39 -16.64 22.08 -17.11
CA ILE A 39 -16.70 22.14 -18.57
C ILE A 39 -16.93 23.58 -19.05
N ILE A 40 -17.88 24.30 -18.44
CA ILE A 40 -18.17 25.70 -18.78
C ILE A 40 -16.93 26.58 -18.60
N LEU A 41 -16.24 26.45 -17.45
CA LEU A 41 -15.02 27.20 -17.16
C LEU A 41 -13.88 26.86 -18.13
N ALA A 42 -13.75 25.60 -18.55
CA ALA A 42 -12.75 25.18 -19.51
C ALA A 42 -13.02 25.73 -20.92
N VAL A 43 -14.27 25.65 -21.39
CA VAL A 43 -14.67 26.01 -22.76
C VAL A 43 -14.73 27.52 -22.97
N ILE A 44 -15.38 28.28 -22.08
CA ILE A 44 -15.56 29.73 -22.26
C ILE A 44 -14.23 30.48 -22.27
N TRP A 45 -13.31 30.08 -21.39
CA TRP A 45 -12.01 30.74 -21.23
C TRP A 45 -10.87 30.06 -21.99
N TRP A 46 -11.21 29.14 -22.90
CA TRP A 46 -10.22 28.45 -23.72
C TRP A 46 -9.42 29.46 -24.55
N GLY A 47 -8.09 29.39 -24.45
CA GLY A 47 -7.18 30.32 -25.15
C GLY A 47 -7.09 31.74 -24.57
N GLN A 48 -8.04 32.18 -23.74
CA GLN A 48 -8.03 33.52 -23.14
C GLN A 48 -7.35 33.55 -21.76
N GLN A 49 -7.76 32.68 -20.84
CA GLN A 49 -7.31 32.69 -19.45
C GLN A 49 -6.83 31.29 -19.02
N PRO A 50 -5.55 30.95 -19.24
CA PRO A 50 -5.05 29.59 -19.00
C PRO A 50 -5.16 29.14 -17.55
N LYS A 51 -5.20 30.07 -16.58
CA LYS A 51 -5.42 29.74 -15.16
C LYS A 51 -6.84 29.22 -14.91
N ILE A 52 -7.86 29.83 -15.52
CA ILE A 52 -9.27 29.44 -15.35
C ILE A 52 -9.51 28.09 -16.03
N VAL A 53 -8.89 27.86 -17.19
CA VAL A 53 -8.94 26.57 -17.88
C VAL A 53 -8.37 25.45 -17.01
N VAL A 54 -7.25 25.70 -16.31
CA VAL A 54 -6.68 24.72 -15.35
C VAL A 54 -7.64 24.46 -14.20
N VAL A 55 -8.33 25.47 -13.67
CA VAL A 55 -9.37 25.28 -12.64
C VAL A 55 -10.51 24.41 -13.18
N GLY A 56 -10.97 24.65 -14.41
CA GLY A 56 -11.98 23.81 -15.07
C GLY A 56 -11.55 22.33 -15.14
N PHE A 57 -10.32 22.06 -15.59
CA PHE A 57 -9.77 20.69 -15.59
C PHE A 57 -9.61 20.09 -14.20
N CYS A 58 -9.27 20.89 -13.20
CA CYS A 58 -9.20 20.44 -11.80
C CYS A 58 -10.58 19.96 -11.30
N LEU A 59 -11.65 20.70 -11.60
CA LEU A 59 -13.02 20.30 -11.25
C LEU A 59 -13.43 19.00 -11.96
N ILE A 60 -13.13 18.86 -13.26
CA ILE A 60 -13.42 17.63 -14.02
C ILE A 60 -12.69 16.42 -13.41
N LEU A 61 -11.41 16.55 -13.06
CA LEU A 61 -10.67 15.47 -12.41
C LEU A 61 -11.16 15.17 -10.99
N MET A 62 -11.65 16.16 -10.27
CA MET A 62 -12.28 15.96 -8.97
C MET A 62 -13.53 15.08 -9.10
N VAL A 63 -14.37 15.34 -10.11
CA VAL A 63 -15.53 14.48 -10.41
C VAL A 63 -15.09 13.07 -10.83
N ALA A 64 -14.06 12.96 -11.67
CA ALA A 64 -13.52 11.66 -12.06
C ALA A 64 -13.03 10.84 -10.85
N GLY A 65 -12.42 11.49 -9.86
CA GLY A 65 -12.06 10.88 -8.58
C GLY A 65 -13.27 10.38 -7.80
N ALA A 66 -14.27 11.23 -7.61
CA ALA A 66 -15.51 10.84 -6.92
C ALA A 66 -16.23 9.66 -7.61
N TRP A 67 -16.29 9.69 -8.94
CA TRP A 67 -16.86 8.60 -9.74
C TRP A 67 -16.07 7.30 -9.59
N ARG A 68 -14.74 7.36 -9.58
CA ARG A 68 -13.87 6.19 -9.36
C ARG A 68 -14.12 5.54 -8.01
N TYR A 69 -14.36 6.35 -6.96
CA TYR A 69 -14.73 5.85 -5.63
C TYR A 69 -16.11 5.18 -5.64
N LEU A 70 -17.13 5.84 -6.23
CA LEU A 70 -18.48 5.29 -6.34
C LEU A 70 -18.53 3.96 -7.10
N SER A 71 -17.79 3.86 -8.21
CA SER A 71 -17.68 2.62 -8.98
C SER A 71 -17.05 1.50 -8.17
N ALA A 72 -16.08 1.81 -7.30
CA ALA A 72 -15.51 0.82 -6.40
C ALA A 72 -16.46 0.47 -5.27
N SER A 73 -17.18 1.41 -4.67
CA SER A 73 -18.09 1.14 -3.56
C SER A 73 -19.31 0.33 -3.97
N ASN A 74 -19.78 0.50 -5.21
CA ASN A 74 -20.96 -0.18 -5.73
C ASN A 74 -20.69 -1.60 -6.26
N ALA A 75 -19.44 -2.08 -6.22
CA ALA A 75 -19.14 -3.49 -6.42
C ALA A 75 -19.70 -4.28 -5.23
N ASP A 76 -20.97 -4.66 -5.33
CA ASP A 76 -21.68 -5.39 -4.29
C ASP A 76 -21.18 -6.84 -4.24
N ASN A 77 -20.48 -7.20 -3.17
CA ASN A 77 -20.10 -8.59 -2.95
C ASN A 77 -21.36 -9.39 -2.58
N LEU A 78 -21.78 -10.29 -3.48
CA LEU A 78 -22.90 -11.21 -3.27
C LEU A 78 -22.77 -12.01 -1.95
N VAL A 79 -21.53 -12.27 -1.54
CA VAL A 79 -21.19 -12.95 -0.28
C VAL A 79 -21.75 -12.21 0.95
N LYS A 80 -21.80 -10.88 0.92
CA LYS A 80 -22.31 -10.05 2.02
C LYS A 80 -23.78 -10.33 2.33
N GLN A 81 -24.56 -10.76 1.33
CA GLN A 81 -25.97 -11.07 1.50
C GLN A 81 -26.22 -12.31 2.35
N PHE A 82 -25.22 -13.17 2.54
CA PHE A 82 -25.28 -14.39 3.35
C PHE A 82 -24.73 -14.20 4.78
N ASN A 83 -24.26 -12.99 5.12
CA ASN A 83 -23.79 -12.69 6.46
C ASN A 83 -24.91 -12.89 7.48
N ASP A 84 -24.56 -13.53 8.60
CA ASP A 84 -25.42 -13.71 9.78
C ASP A 84 -26.68 -14.57 9.55
N LYS A 85 -26.89 -15.11 8.34
CA LYS A 85 -28.08 -15.87 7.94
C LYS A 85 -28.06 -17.38 8.20
N GLY A 86 -26.97 -17.92 8.76
CA GLY A 86 -26.88 -19.35 9.13
C GLY A 86 -25.57 -20.01 8.73
N LYS A 87 -25.53 -21.35 8.82
CA LYS A 87 -24.39 -22.13 8.33
C LYS A 87 -24.46 -22.24 6.81
N ILE A 88 -23.31 -22.10 6.16
CA ILE A 88 -23.17 -22.28 4.72
C ILE A 88 -21.93 -23.09 4.40
N VAL A 89 -21.96 -23.76 3.25
CA VAL A 89 -20.80 -24.46 2.70
C VAL A 89 -20.27 -23.64 1.54
N LEU A 90 -18.99 -23.26 1.62
CA LEU A 90 -18.31 -22.44 0.63
C LEU A 90 -17.17 -23.25 0.02
N MET A 91 -16.94 -23.08 -1.27
CA MET A 91 -15.74 -23.56 -1.93
C MET A 91 -14.98 -22.36 -2.49
N GLY A 92 -13.69 -22.31 -2.22
CA GLY A 92 -12.84 -21.21 -2.67
C GLY A 92 -11.36 -21.59 -2.69
N VAL A 93 -10.55 -20.70 -3.24
CA VAL A 93 -9.10 -20.85 -3.34
C VAL A 93 -8.44 -19.85 -2.41
N VAL A 94 -7.40 -20.27 -1.69
CA VAL A 94 -6.58 -19.38 -0.86
C VAL A 94 -5.85 -18.40 -1.78
N ALA A 95 -6.25 -17.12 -1.74
CA ALA A 95 -5.84 -16.08 -2.67
C ALA A 95 -4.61 -15.28 -2.22
N GLU A 96 -4.21 -15.40 -0.95
CA GLU A 96 -3.06 -14.68 -0.39
C GLU A 96 -2.26 -15.58 0.54
N GLU A 97 -1.03 -15.18 0.84
CA GLU A 97 -0.17 -15.91 1.78
C GLU A 97 -0.79 -15.90 3.20
N PRO A 98 -0.96 -17.09 3.83
CA PRO A 98 -1.58 -17.20 5.14
C PRO A 98 -0.98 -16.29 6.22
N ASP A 99 -1.83 -15.59 6.97
CA ASP A 99 -1.43 -14.82 8.16
C ASP A 99 -1.35 -15.74 9.37
N VAL A 100 -0.19 -16.38 9.53
CA VAL A 100 0.10 -17.25 10.67
C VAL A 100 0.38 -16.40 11.91
N ARG A 101 -0.45 -16.56 12.94
CA ARG A 101 -0.25 -15.98 14.27
C ARG A 101 0.12 -17.08 15.29
N SER A 102 0.26 -16.71 16.56
CA SER A 102 0.56 -17.65 17.65
C SER A 102 -0.45 -18.80 17.72
N ASP A 103 -1.74 -18.46 17.73
CA ASP A 103 -2.83 -19.39 18.07
C ASP A 103 -3.78 -19.70 16.90
N ASN A 104 -3.83 -18.81 15.90
CA ASN A 104 -4.70 -18.94 14.74
C ASN A 104 -3.97 -18.59 13.45
N VAL A 105 -4.58 -18.97 12.33
CA VAL A 105 -4.13 -18.59 11.00
C VAL A 105 -5.29 -17.92 10.30
N LYS A 106 -5.04 -16.78 9.66
CA LYS A 106 -6.04 -16.11 8.82
C LYS A 106 -5.74 -16.39 7.35
N TYR A 107 -6.75 -16.84 6.63
CA TYR A 107 -6.67 -17.09 5.19
C TYR A 107 -7.61 -16.12 4.48
N ALA A 108 -7.10 -15.40 3.48
CA ALA A 108 -7.95 -14.71 2.52
C ALA A 108 -8.33 -15.71 1.43
N VAL A 109 -9.62 -16.00 1.31
CA VAL A 109 -10.14 -17.02 0.39
C VAL A 109 -11.03 -16.35 -0.62
N GLU A 110 -10.72 -16.53 -1.90
CA GLU A 110 -11.58 -16.12 -3.00
C GLU A 110 -12.67 -17.18 -3.19
N VAL A 111 -13.92 -16.77 -3.02
CA VAL A 111 -15.06 -17.68 -3.09
C VAL A 111 -15.35 -17.98 -4.56
N GLU A 112 -15.47 -19.24 -4.92
CA GLU A 112 -15.92 -19.63 -6.27
C GLU A 112 -17.40 -20.01 -6.25
N ASN A 113 -17.85 -20.70 -5.20
CA ASN A 113 -19.18 -21.28 -5.13
C ASN A 113 -19.73 -21.23 -3.70
N ILE A 114 -20.99 -20.81 -3.56
CA ILE A 114 -21.74 -20.84 -2.31
C ILE A 114 -22.84 -21.90 -2.37
N LYS A 115 -22.98 -22.68 -1.30
CA LYS A 115 -24.11 -23.57 -1.05
C LYS A 115 -24.76 -23.23 0.31
N PRO A 116 -25.95 -22.61 0.32
CA PRO A 116 -26.73 -22.42 1.54
C PRO A 116 -27.14 -23.78 2.12
N PHE A 117 -27.04 -23.97 3.44
CA PHE A 117 -27.39 -25.24 4.09
C PHE A 117 -28.90 -25.44 4.28
N ASP A 118 -29.71 -24.37 4.24
CA ASP A 118 -31.02 -24.35 4.90
C ASP A 118 -32.21 -23.88 4.03
N TYR A 119 -32.24 -24.28 2.75
CA TYR A 119 -33.48 -24.23 1.97
C TYR A 119 -33.77 -25.62 1.40
N GLY A 120 -34.79 -26.26 1.98
CA GLY A 120 -35.22 -27.61 1.60
C GLY A 120 -35.50 -27.74 0.10
N PHE A 121 -35.18 -28.91 -0.45
CA PHE A 121 -35.59 -29.45 -1.76
C PHE A 121 -36.10 -28.44 -2.81
N ALA A 122 -35.29 -27.46 -3.18
CA ALA A 122 -35.49 -26.66 -4.39
C ALA A 122 -34.15 -26.02 -4.79
N SER A 123 -33.62 -26.47 -5.95
CA SER A 123 -32.53 -25.85 -6.73
C SER A 123 -31.30 -25.37 -5.93
N ILE A 124 -30.29 -26.25 -5.83
CA ILE A 124 -28.92 -25.85 -5.47
C ILE A 124 -28.36 -25.01 -6.62
N GLU A 125 -28.65 -23.71 -6.65
CA GLU A 125 -27.92 -22.79 -7.51
C GLU A 125 -26.53 -22.57 -6.91
N ARG A 126 -25.52 -23.07 -7.61
CA ARG A 126 -24.14 -22.62 -7.40
C ARG A 126 -24.09 -21.16 -7.80
N ILE A 127 -24.17 -20.27 -6.83
CA ILE A 127 -23.97 -18.85 -7.09
C ILE A 127 -22.46 -18.68 -7.23
N LYS A 128 -22.02 -18.38 -8.45
CA LYS A 128 -20.67 -17.87 -8.67
C LYS A 128 -20.63 -16.50 -8.03
N SER A 129 -19.94 -16.39 -6.91
CA SER A 129 -19.80 -15.14 -6.18
C SER A 129 -18.35 -14.70 -6.24
N ASP A 130 -18.05 -13.68 -7.02
CA ASP A 130 -16.73 -13.07 -6.96
C ASP A 130 -16.65 -12.27 -5.65
N GLY A 131 -15.74 -12.65 -4.76
CA GLY A 131 -15.58 -11.99 -3.47
C GLY A 131 -14.60 -12.72 -2.55
N LYS A 132 -13.87 -11.95 -1.74
CA LYS A 132 -12.95 -12.51 -0.75
C LYS A 132 -13.62 -12.61 0.61
N ILE A 133 -13.29 -13.67 1.35
CA ILE A 133 -13.65 -13.84 2.75
C ILE A 133 -12.40 -14.05 3.59
N LEU A 134 -12.47 -13.66 4.85
CA LEU A 134 -11.41 -13.92 5.82
C LEU A 134 -11.79 -15.13 6.67
N VAL A 135 -10.99 -16.18 6.59
CA VAL A 135 -11.17 -17.41 7.37
C VAL A 135 -10.17 -17.42 8.50
N VAL A 136 -10.65 -17.35 9.75
CA VAL A 136 -9.82 -17.48 10.95
C VAL A 136 -9.90 -18.93 11.42
N ALA A 137 -8.86 -19.72 11.17
CA ALA A 137 -8.82 -21.14 11.53
C ALA A 137 -7.77 -21.44 12.61
N LYS A 138 -7.77 -22.68 13.10
CA LYS A 138 -6.69 -23.19 13.96
C LYS A 138 -5.39 -23.26 13.17
N LYS A 139 -4.25 -23.23 13.88
CA LYS A 139 -2.92 -23.28 13.27
C LYS A 139 -2.66 -24.53 12.43
N TYR A 140 -3.27 -25.65 12.81
CA TYR A 140 -3.14 -26.91 12.10
C TYR A 140 -4.51 -27.49 11.75
N PRO A 141 -4.65 -28.12 10.56
CA PRO A 141 -3.67 -28.22 9.47
C PRO A 141 -3.37 -26.85 8.80
N MET A 142 -2.16 -26.68 8.24
CA MET A 142 -1.80 -25.48 7.47
C MET A 142 -2.19 -25.63 6.00
N TYR A 143 -2.79 -24.59 5.44
CA TYR A 143 -3.09 -24.48 4.02
C TYR A 143 -2.17 -23.43 3.39
N GLN A 144 -1.83 -23.59 2.11
CA GLN A 144 -0.95 -22.68 1.38
C GLN A 144 -1.71 -21.89 0.33
N TYR A 145 -1.06 -20.85 -0.21
CA TYR A 145 -1.57 -20.11 -1.36
C TYR A 145 -1.88 -21.08 -2.52
N GLY A 146 -3.03 -20.90 -3.15
CA GLY A 146 -3.49 -21.75 -4.24
C GLY A 146 -4.19 -23.04 -3.80
N ASP A 147 -4.27 -23.35 -2.50
CA ASP A 147 -5.07 -24.49 -2.04
C ASP A 147 -6.57 -24.22 -2.21
N LYS A 148 -7.27 -25.18 -2.81
CA LYS A 148 -8.73 -25.16 -2.94
C LYS A 148 -9.34 -25.85 -1.74
N ILE A 149 -10.15 -25.11 -0.99
CA ILE A 149 -10.73 -25.56 0.28
C ILE A 149 -12.25 -25.46 0.29
N GLU A 150 -12.88 -26.45 0.90
CA GLU A 150 -14.29 -26.42 1.31
C GLU A 150 -14.37 -25.96 2.76
N ILE A 151 -15.19 -24.96 3.01
CA ILE A 151 -15.34 -24.31 4.31
C ILE A 151 -16.79 -24.46 4.75
N ASN A 152 -17.01 -25.07 5.91
CA ASN A 152 -18.32 -25.15 6.55
C ASN A 152 -18.33 -24.29 7.82
N GLY A 153 -19.16 -23.25 7.82
CA GLY A 153 -19.24 -22.34 8.95
C GLY A 153 -20.32 -21.27 8.78
N LYS A 154 -20.40 -20.38 9.76
CA LYS A 154 -21.30 -19.22 9.73
C LYS A 154 -20.51 -17.99 9.27
N LEU A 155 -20.99 -17.30 8.23
CA LEU A 155 -20.49 -15.98 7.87
C LEU A 155 -20.95 -14.97 8.91
N VAL A 156 -20.01 -14.16 9.37
CA VAL A 156 -20.22 -13.09 10.34
C VAL A 156 -19.78 -11.78 9.71
N THR A 157 -20.59 -10.73 9.88
CA THR A 157 -20.19 -9.38 9.49
C THR A 157 -19.05 -8.91 10.40
N PRO A 158 -17.93 -8.39 9.85
CA PRO A 158 -16.86 -7.81 10.66
C PRO A 158 -17.41 -6.76 11.63
N ARG A 159 -16.97 -6.81 12.89
CA ARG A 159 -17.37 -5.80 13.89
C ARG A 159 -16.67 -4.48 13.61
N SER A 160 -17.41 -3.37 13.64
CA SER A 160 -16.83 -2.03 13.76
C SER A 160 -16.81 -1.61 15.23
N SER A 161 -15.75 -0.93 15.66
CA SER A 161 -15.64 -0.32 16.99
C SER A 161 -15.45 1.19 16.85
N GLU A 162 -15.70 1.96 17.91
CA GLU A 162 -15.58 3.43 17.88
C GLU A 162 -14.14 3.89 17.57
N ASP A 163 -13.13 3.17 18.07
CA ASP A 163 -11.71 3.49 17.87
C ASP A 163 -11.15 2.96 16.53
N PHE A 164 -11.68 1.84 16.04
CA PHE A 164 -11.20 1.19 14.82
C PHE A 164 -12.32 0.47 14.06
N ASP A 165 -12.54 0.89 12.82
CA ASP A 165 -13.53 0.31 11.93
C ASP A 165 -12.93 -0.84 11.12
N TYR A 166 -12.91 -2.03 11.72
CA TYR A 166 -12.33 -3.23 11.09
C TYR A 166 -13.09 -3.65 9.82
N GLN A 167 -14.38 -3.33 9.73
CA GLN A 167 -15.18 -3.57 8.53
C GLN A 167 -14.67 -2.76 7.35
N LYS A 168 -14.40 -1.46 7.55
CA LYS A 168 -13.83 -0.60 6.51
C LYS A 168 -12.40 -1.02 6.14
N TYR A 169 -11.60 -1.38 7.15
CA TYR A 169 -10.23 -1.87 6.92
C TYR A 169 -10.22 -3.09 5.99
N LEU A 170 -11.06 -4.10 6.25
CA LEU A 170 -11.15 -5.30 5.41
C LEU A 170 -11.78 -5.03 4.04
N ALA A 171 -12.71 -4.07 3.97
CA ALA A 171 -13.31 -3.67 2.70
C ALA A 171 -12.28 -3.12 1.72
N LYS A 172 -11.11 -2.61 2.16
CA LYS A 172 -10.06 -2.18 1.23
C LYS A 172 -9.53 -3.33 0.36
N ASP A 173 -9.54 -4.55 0.91
CA ASP A 173 -9.02 -5.78 0.31
C ASP A 173 -10.15 -6.65 -0.27
N ASP A 174 -11.33 -6.05 -0.51
CA ASP A 174 -12.54 -6.73 -0.99
C ASP A 174 -13.07 -7.85 -0.07
N ILE A 175 -12.73 -7.77 1.23
CA ILE A 175 -13.20 -8.70 2.26
C ILE A 175 -14.34 -8.05 3.04
N PHE A 176 -15.53 -8.68 2.96
CA PHE A 176 -16.74 -8.17 3.64
C PHE A 176 -17.34 -9.16 4.65
N SER A 177 -16.76 -10.34 4.77
CA SER A 177 -17.28 -11.42 5.59
C SER A 177 -16.15 -12.21 6.24
N ILE A 178 -16.36 -12.62 7.49
CA ILE A 178 -15.41 -13.42 8.27
C ILE A 178 -16.06 -14.73 8.67
N ILE A 179 -15.30 -15.81 8.65
CA ILE A 179 -15.68 -17.08 9.27
C ILE A 179 -14.69 -17.41 10.38
N TYR A 180 -15.20 -17.65 11.58
CA TYR A 180 -14.40 -18.04 12.73
C TYR A 180 -14.46 -19.56 12.94
N PHE A 181 -13.29 -20.17 13.03
CA PHE A 181 -13.04 -21.58 13.30
C PHE A 181 -13.97 -22.55 12.54
N PRO A 182 -14.03 -22.48 11.20
CA PRO A 182 -14.82 -23.42 10.43
C PRO A 182 -14.20 -24.82 10.38
N GLU A 183 -15.00 -25.78 9.96
CA GLU A 183 -14.50 -27.05 9.45
C GLU A 183 -14.00 -26.83 8.02
N ILE A 184 -12.72 -27.17 7.78
CA ILE A 184 -12.06 -26.98 6.49
C ILE A 184 -11.66 -28.33 5.92
N LYS A 185 -12.02 -28.60 4.66
CA LYS A 185 -11.57 -29.77 3.91
C LYS A 185 -10.77 -29.32 2.69
N LEU A 186 -9.61 -29.92 2.48
CA LEU A 186 -8.81 -29.69 1.28
C LEU A 186 -9.42 -30.45 0.11
N LEU A 187 -9.72 -29.76 -0.98
CA LEU A 187 -10.26 -30.34 -2.21
C LEU A 187 -9.17 -30.57 -3.27
N ALA A 188 -8.29 -29.58 -3.44
CA ALA A 188 -7.18 -29.64 -4.39
C ALA A 188 -6.04 -28.70 -3.94
N GLN A 189 -4.83 -28.94 -4.42
CA GLN A 189 -3.66 -28.08 -4.18
C GLN A 189 -3.27 -27.35 -5.47
N ASN A 190 -2.54 -26.24 -5.33
CA ASN A 190 -1.91 -25.49 -6.43
C ASN A 190 -2.88 -25.08 -7.56
N GLN A 191 -4.05 -24.56 -7.19
CA GLN A 191 -5.04 -23.97 -8.10
C GLN A 191 -4.92 -22.44 -8.21
N GLY A 192 -3.85 -21.85 -7.66
CA GLY A 192 -3.59 -20.41 -7.73
C GLY A 192 -2.86 -19.97 -9.01
N ASP A 193 -2.63 -18.66 -9.15
CA ASP A 193 -1.85 -18.14 -10.27
C ASP A 193 -0.40 -18.64 -10.25
N TRP A 194 0.05 -19.21 -11.38
CA TRP A 194 1.39 -19.78 -11.56
C TRP A 194 2.53 -18.79 -11.26
N LEU A 195 2.31 -17.49 -11.55
CA LEU A 195 3.30 -16.45 -11.32
C LEU A 195 3.49 -16.22 -9.83
N MET A 196 2.39 -16.11 -9.08
CA MET A 196 2.42 -15.90 -7.63
C MET A 196 2.97 -17.13 -6.92
N GLU A 197 2.60 -18.34 -7.36
CA GLU A 197 3.15 -19.59 -6.83
C GLU A 197 4.68 -19.62 -6.95
N LYS A 198 5.23 -19.26 -8.13
CA LYS A 198 6.69 -19.17 -8.32
C LYS A 198 7.33 -18.08 -7.46
N LEU A 199 6.70 -16.91 -7.33
CA LEU A 199 7.22 -15.83 -6.49
C LEU A 199 7.28 -16.25 -5.01
N LEU A 200 6.22 -16.89 -4.52
CA LEU A 200 6.17 -17.40 -3.15
C LEU A 200 7.16 -18.56 -2.94
N PHE A 201 7.36 -19.42 -3.94
CA PHE A 201 8.39 -20.45 -3.90
C PHE A 201 9.79 -19.83 -3.74
N VAL A 202 10.12 -18.81 -4.54
CA VAL A 202 11.39 -18.08 -4.43
C VAL A 202 11.51 -17.42 -3.05
N LYS A 203 10.46 -16.73 -2.58
CA LYS A 203 10.41 -16.12 -1.24
C LYS A 203 10.71 -17.16 -0.15
N ASN A 204 10.07 -18.32 -0.21
CA ASN A 204 10.24 -19.41 0.75
C ASN A 204 11.67 -19.99 0.71
N LYS A 205 12.29 -20.10 -0.47
CA LYS A 205 13.69 -20.52 -0.59
C LYS A 205 14.67 -19.52 0.03
N PHE A 206 14.43 -18.22 -0.16
CA PHE A 206 15.23 -17.19 0.53
C PHE A 206 15.05 -17.28 2.05
N LYS A 207 13.81 -17.49 2.52
CA LYS A 207 13.50 -17.66 3.95
C LYS A 207 14.22 -18.88 4.54
N GLU A 208 14.17 -20.03 3.88
CA GLU A 208 14.90 -21.24 4.27
C GLU A 208 16.41 -21.01 4.32
N SER A 209 16.96 -20.28 3.35
CA SER A 209 18.39 -19.98 3.33
C SER A 209 18.80 -19.08 4.50
N ILE A 210 17.97 -18.08 4.84
CA ILE A 210 18.20 -17.21 6.00
C ILE A 210 18.14 -18.00 7.30
N SER A 211 17.13 -18.87 7.47
CA SER A 211 16.97 -19.66 8.70
C SER A 211 18.06 -20.73 8.88
N GLN A 212 18.71 -21.17 7.79
CA GLN A 212 19.88 -22.04 7.87
C GLN A 212 21.16 -21.31 8.25
N LEU A 213 21.30 -20.03 7.87
CA LEU A 213 22.50 -19.24 8.13
C LEU A 213 22.49 -18.49 9.46
N LEU A 214 21.30 -18.15 9.96
CA LEU A 214 21.12 -17.36 11.18
C LEU A 214 20.16 -18.07 12.13
N THR A 215 20.55 -18.13 13.40
CA THR A 215 19.68 -18.62 14.47
C THR A 215 18.51 -17.65 14.70
N GLU A 216 17.42 -18.17 15.26
CA GLU A 216 16.34 -17.31 15.76
C GLU A 216 16.82 -16.55 17.02
N PRO A 217 16.48 -15.25 17.17
CA PRO A 217 15.52 -14.47 16.39
C PRO A 217 16.13 -13.64 15.23
N GLN A 218 17.45 -13.71 15.02
CA GLN A 218 18.14 -12.89 14.01
C GLN A 218 17.69 -13.26 12.58
N GLY A 219 17.45 -14.56 12.34
CA GLY A 219 16.88 -15.06 11.08
C GLY A 219 15.51 -14.45 10.78
N ALA A 220 14.54 -14.54 11.71
CA ALA A 220 13.24 -13.91 11.55
C ALA A 220 13.33 -12.39 11.38
N PHE A 221 14.24 -11.72 12.08
CA PHE A 221 14.47 -10.28 11.91
C PHE A 221 14.97 -9.91 10.52
N LEU A 222 15.95 -10.64 9.98
CA LEU A 222 16.45 -10.40 8.64
C LEU A 222 15.39 -10.71 7.57
N ALA A 223 14.63 -11.79 7.75
CA ALA A 223 13.50 -12.12 6.87
C ALA A 223 12.42 -11.04 6.90
N GLY A 224 12.11 -10.48 8.06
CA GLY A 224 11.21 -9.33 8.21
C GLY A 224 11.70 -8.10 7.46
N LEU A 225 12.98 -7.77 7.61
CA LEU A 225 13.59 -6.61 6.97
C LEU A 225 13.62 -6.73 5.44
N LEU A 226 14.00 -7.90 4.90
CA LEU A 226 14.20 -8.11 3.46
C LEU A 226 12.93 -8.50 2.71
N LEU A 227 12.11 -9.37 3.30
CA LEU A 227 10.95 -10.00 2.64
C LEU A 227 9.61 -9.51 3.20
N GLY A 228 9.63 -8.66 4.24
CA GLY A 228 8.42 -8.07 4.85
C GLY A 228 7.72 -9.02 5.79
N GLU A 229 8.40 -10.10 6.18
CA GLU A 229 7.89 -11.14 7.06
C GLU A 229 7.79 -10.65 8.51
N LYS A 230 6.63 -10.14 8.90
CA LYS A 230 6.41 -9.68 10.29
C LYS A 230 6.19 -10.83 11.28
N ARG A 231 5.87 -12.03 10.78
CA ARG A 231 5.11 -13.07 11.50
C ARG A 231 5.97 -14.13 12.20
N GLY A 232 7.30 -14.07 12.06
CA GLY A 232 8.26 -14.97 12.73
C GLY A 232 9.00 -14.34 13.92
N LEU A 233 8.78 -13.07 14.21
CA LEU A 233 9.50 -12.35 15.27
C LEU A 233 8.97 -12.75 16.65
N PRO A 234 9.84 -13.02 17.64
CA PRO A 234 9.39 -13.22 19.01
C PRO A 234 8.60 -11.99 19.51
N THR A 235 7.56 -12.26 20.29
CA THR A 235 6.72 -11.22 20.90
C THR A 235 7.55 -10.22 21.72
N GLU A 236 8.54 -10.71 22.46
CA GLU A 236 9.47 -9.88 23.24
C GLU A 236 10.20 -8.83 22.38
N LEU A 237 10.65 -9.23 21.18
CA LEU A 237 11.35 -8.36 20.26
C LEU A 237 10.37 -7.35 19.62
N SER A 238 9.18 -7.81 19.21
CA SER A 238 8.12 -6.94 18.70
C SER A 238 7.70 -5.89 19.73
N ASP A 239 7.53 -6.29 20.99
CA ASP A 239 7.18 -5.40 22.09
C ASP A 239 8.28 -4.38 22.37
N ALA A 240 9.55 -4.78 22.31
CA ALA A 240 10.67 -3.86 22.44
C ALA A 240 10.62 -2.77 21.36
N PHE A 241 10.42 -3.14 20.09
CA PHE A 241 10.30 -2.19 18.98
C PHE A 241 9.07 -1.29 19.08
N SER A 242 7.95 -1.81 19.59
CA SER A 242 6.73 -1.03 19.86
C SER A 242 6.95 -0.01 20.98
N ARG A 243 7.62 -0.40 22.08
CA ARG A 243 7.96 0.50 23.19
C ARG A 243 8.90 1.63 22.78
N THR A 244 9.89 1.33 21.94
CA THR A 244 10.81 2.36 21.40
C THR A 244 10.21 3.13 20.22
N GLY A 245 9.02 2.74 19.74
CA GLY A 245 8.36 3.37 18.60
C GLY A 245 9.06 3.14 17.25
N THR A 246 9.92 2.14 17.19
CA THR A 246 10.74 1.77 16.03
C THR A 246 10.18 0.58 15.25
N THR A 247 8.89 0.25 15.44
CA THR A 247 8.17 -0.79 14.67
C THR A 247 8.25 -0.59 13.16
N HIS A 248 8.39 0.67 12.72
CA HIS A 248 8.56 1.04 11.31
C HIS A 248 9.89 0.55 10.68
N ILE A 249 10.90 0.17 11.49
CA ILE A 249 12.17 -0.40 11.00
C ILE A 249 11.97 -1.85 10.57
N ILE A 250 11.12 -2.59 11.28
CA ILE A 250 10.81 -3.99 10.98
C ILE A 250 9.87 -4.09 9.78
N ALA A 251 8.97 -3.12 9.62
CA ALA A 251 8.09 -3.06 8.46
C ALA A 251 8.90 -2.77 7.19
N LEU A 252 8.60 -3.47 6.09
CA LEU A 252 9.29 -3.27 4.83
C LEU A 252 9.17 -1.80 4.40
N SER A 253 10.33 -1.13 4.38
CA SER A 253 10.41 0.32 4.23
C SER A 253 10.72 0.72 2.79
N GLY A 254 10.43 1.97 2.43
CA GLY A 254 10.76 2.48 1.10
C GLY A 254 12.26 2.55 0.81
N PHE A 255 13.09 2.52 1.85
CA PHE A 255 14.54 2.43 1.71
C PHE A 255 14.98 1.07 1.14
N ASN A 256 14.34 -0.01 1.58
CA ASN A 256 14.66 -1.37 1.12
C ASN A 256 14.44 -1.50 -0.40
N ILE A 257 13.32 -0.97 -0.91
CA ILE A 257 13.04 -0.92 -2.35
C ILE A 257 14.06 -0.06 -3.10
N THR A 258 14.47 1.07 -2.51
CA THR A 258 15.46 1.95 -3.14
C THR A 258 16.80 1.25 -3.27
N ILE A 259 17.24 0.54 -2.22
CA ILE A 259 18.47 -0.27 -2.25
C ILE A 259 18.37 -1.33 -3.34
N ILE A 260 17.25 -2.07 -3.40
CA ILE A 260 17.03 -3.11 -4.41
C ILE A 260 17.10 -2.49 -5.81
N ALA A 261 16.41 -1.39 -6.06
CA ALA A 261 16.42 -0.70 -7.35
C ALA A 261 17.83 -0.26 -7.77
N VAL A 262 18.61 0.32 -6.84
CA VAL A 262 20.00 0.75 -7.08
C VAL A 262 20.92 -0.44 -7.33
N ALA A 263 20.81 -1.50 -6.54
CA ALA A 263 21.61 -2.71 -6.69
C ALA A 263 21.35 -3.39 -8.03
N LEU A 264 20.08 -3.51 -8.44
CA LEU A 264 19.69 -4.08 -9.72
C LEU A 264 20.18 -3.23 -10.90
N MET A 265 20.04 -1.91 -10.82
CA MET A 265 20.60 -1.01 -11.83
C MET A 265 22.12 -1.15 -11.94
N GLY A 266 22.82 -1.23 -10.81
CA GLY A 266 24.27 -1.46 -10.77
C GLY A 266 24.65 -2.76 -11.45
N LEU A 267 23.92 -3.84 -11.15
CA LEU A 267 24.13 -5.15 -11.74
C LEU A 267 23.86 -5.16 -13.25
N PHE A 268 22.73 -4.61 -13.71
CA PHE A 268 22.39 -4.58 -15.14
C PHE A 268 23.31 -3.66 -15.95
N ASN A 269 23.78 -2.56 -15.37
CA ASN A 269 24.80 -1.72 -15.97
C ASN A 269 26.15 -2.44 -16.06
N PHE A 270 26.50 -3.25 -15.06
CA PHE A 270 27.72 -4.06 -15.08
C PHE A 270 27.72 -5.08 -16.24
N PHE A 271 26.57 -5.70 -16.52
CA PHE A 271 26.42 -6.61 -17.67
C PHE A 271 26.28 -5.91 -19.04
N MET A 272 26.52 -4.59 -19.13
CA MET A 272 26.49 -3.83 -20.39
C MET A 272 25.17 -3.94 -21.18
N VAL A 273 24.06 -4.20 -20.48
CA VAL A 273 22.74 -4.30 -21.09
C VAL A 273 22.32 -2.91 -21.60
N ARG A 274 21.76 -2.83 -22.82
CA ARG A 274 21.22 -1.57 -23.37
C ARG A 274 20.36 -0.86 -22.32
N ARG A 275 20.58 0.45 -22.12
CA ARG A 275 19.93 1.26 -21.06
C ARG A 275 18.40 1.11 -20.99
N GLN A 276 17.74 0.93 -22.14
CA GLN A 276 16.29 0.71 -22.21
C GLN A 276 15.86 -0.67 -21.67
N VAL A 277 16.65 -1.71 -21.91
CA VAL A 277 16.39 -3.06 -21.41
C VAL A 277 16.68 -3.14 -19.92
N SER A 278 17.76 -2.49 -19.45
CA SER A 278 18.06 -2.35 -18.01
C SER A 278 16.92 -1.65 -17.25
N PHE A 279 16.34 -0.59 -17.84
CA PHE A 279 15.15 0.07 -17.28
C PHE A 279 13.96 -0.88 -17.18
N GLY A 280 13.60 -1.56 -18.28
CA GLY A 280 12.46 -2.48 -18.31
C GLY A 280 12.60 -3.63 -17.31
N LEU A 281 13.81 -4.22 -17.22
CA LEU A 281 14.12 -5.26 -16.24
C LEU A 281 14.01 -4.73 -14.81
N SER A 282 14.55 -3.55 -14.52
CA SER A 282 14.48 -2.95 -13.17
C SER A 282 13.03 -2.71 -12.75
N VAL A 283 12.19 -2.18 -13.64
CA VAL A 283 10.75 -1.98 -13.38
C VAL A 283 10.05 -3.32 -13.15
N GLY A 284 10.34 -4.32 -14.00
CA GLY A 284 9.80 -5.66 -13.86
C GLY A 284 10.14 -6.29 -12.50
N VAL A 285 11.40 -6.22 -12.07
CA VAL A 285 11.81 -6.77 -10.77
C VAL A 285 11.17 -6.02 -9.60
N ILE A 286 11.05 -4.69 -9.67
CA ILE A 286 10.34 -3.92 -8.64
C ILE A 286 8.87 -4.37 -8.52
N ILE A 287 8.18 -4.54 -9.65
CA ILE A 287 6.78 -5.01 -9.65
C ILE A 287 6.68 -6.42 -9.08
N LEU A 288 7.54 -7.35 -9.51
CA LEU A 288 7.56 -8.71 -8.99
C LEU A 288 7.85 -8.74 -7.48
N PHE A 289 8.75 -7.89 -7.00
CA PHE A 289 9.06 -7.76 -5.58
C PHE A 289 7.87 -7.23 -4.76
N VAL A 290 7.13 -6.24 -5.28
CA VAL A 290 5.90 -5.73 -4.64
C VAL A 290 4.84 -6.82 -4.55
N LEU A 291 4.66 -7.61 -5.61
CA LEU A 291 3.72 -8.75 -5.61
C LEU A 291 4.14 -9.82 -4.61
N MET A 292 5.42 -10.19 -4.60
CA MET A 292 5.98 -11.20 -3.71
C MET A 292 5.87 -10.82 -2.22
N THR A 293 5.92 -9.53 -1.90
CA THR A 293 5.86 -9.01 -0.50
C THR A 293 4.43 -8.69 -0.04
N GLY A 294 3.40 -9.00 -0.84
CA GLY A 294 2.00 -8.80 -0.48
C GLY A 294 1.49 -7.36 -0.64
N ALA A 295 2.15 -6.54 -1.46
CA ALA A 295 1.69 -5.22 -1.90
C ALA A 295 1.24 -4.25 -0.78
N ALA A 296 1.88 -4.27 0.38
CA ALA A 296 1.60 -3.31 1.45
C ALA A 296 1.77 -1.85 0.96
N ALA A 297 0.94 -0.92 1.43
CA ALA A 297 0.91 0.46 0.92
C ALA A 297 2.26 1.19 1.01
N SER A 298 3.06 0.96 2.05
CA SER A 298 4.40 1.54 2.18
C SER A 298 5.34 1.09 1.05
N VAL A 299 5.19 -0.16 0.62
CA VAL A 299 5.98 -0.85 -0.40
C VAL A 299 5.54 -0.38 -1.79
N VAL A 300 4.23 -0.37 -2.05
CA VAL A 300 3.66 0.12 -3.32
C VAL A 300 4.04 1.58 -3.56
N ARG A 301 3.89 2.46 -2.57
CA ARG A 301 4.32 3.87 -2.68
C ARG A 301 5.79 3.98 -3.07
N ALA A 302 6.66 3.24 -2.38
CA ALA A 302 8.09 3.29 -2.63
C ALA A 302 8.46 2.72 -4.01
N ALA A 303 7.77 1.67 -4.47
CA ALA A 303 7.91 1.15 -5.81
C ALA A 303 7.50 2.16 -6.87
N VAL A 304 6.35 2.83 -6.72
CA VAL A 304 5.91 3.88 -7.64
C VAL A 304 6.92 5.03 -7.67
N MET A 305 7.37 5.51 -6.51
CA MET A 305 8.39 6.57 -6.45
C MET A 305 9.72 6.12 -7.06
N GLY A 306 10.15 4.88 -6.86
CA GLY A 306 11.35 4.30 -7.47
C GLY A 306 11.25 4.22 -8.99
N ILE A 307 10.12 3.74 -9.52
CA ILE A 307 9.85 3.71 -10.97
C ILE A 307 9.86 5.13 -11.55
N LEU A 308 9.31 6.12 -10.83
CA LEU A 308 9.36 7.52 -11.27
C LEU A 308 10.79 8.08 -11.31
N VAL A 309 11.66 7.69 -10.37
CA VAL A 309 13.09 8.06 -10.42
C VAL A 309 13.75 7.44 -11.66
N LEU A 310 13.50 6.16 -11.93
CA LEU A 310 14.02 5.47 -13.12
C LEU A 310 13.56 6.15 -14.41
N LEU A 311 12.28 6.51 -14.50
CA LEU A 311 11.71 7.22 -15.64
C LEU A 311 12.35 8.61 -15.81
N ALA A 312 12.54 9.35 -14.71
CA ALA A 312 13.18 10.66 -14.75
C ALA A 312 14.62 10.56 -15.31
N GLN A 313 15.38 9.53 -14.90
CA GLN A 313 16.74 9.28 -15.41
C GLN A 313 16.77 8.87 -16.89
N GLN A 314 15.73 8.19 -17.39
CA GLN A 314 15.63 7.81 -18.79
C GLN A 314 15.25 8.99 -19.68
N VAL A 315 14.34 9.85 -19.22
CA VAL A 315 13.87 11.05 -19.95
C VAL A 315 14.86 12.22 -19.81
N GLY A 316 15.85 12.13 -18.91
CA GLY A 316 16.80 13.20 -18.64
C GLY A 316 16.20 14.38 -17.88
N ARG A 317 15.11 14.14 -17.11
CA ARG A 317 14.45 15.18 -16.30
C ARG A 317 14.91 15.14 -14.85
N LEU A 318 14.92 16.31 -14.22
CA LEU A 318 15.17 16.42 -12.78
C LEU A 318 13.99 15.82 -12.00
N TYR A 319 14.29 14.87 -11.12
CA TYR A 319 13.32 14.28 -10.21
C TYR A 319 12.92 15.29 -9.12
N GLN A 320 11.63 15.63 -9.06
CA GLN A 320 11.08 16.51 -8.02
C GLN A 320 10.24 15.68 -7.04
N ILE A 321 10.75 15.50 -5.81
CA ILE A 321 10.14 14.64 -4.79
C ILE A 321 8.69 15.01 -4.47
N ARG A 322 8.35 16.31 -4.47
CA ARG A 322 6.97 16.81 -4.22
C ARG A 322 5.98 16.29 -5.26
N ASN A 323 6.33 16.39 -6.52
CA ASN A 323 5.49 15.92 -7.61
C ASN A 323 5.39 14.40 -7.64
N ALA A 324 6.50 13.72 -7.36
CA ALA A 324 6.52 12.26 -7.29
C ALA A 324 5.62 11.73 -6.18
N LEU A 325 5.60 12.40 -5.01
CA LEU A 325 4.73 12.03 -3.90
C LEU A 325 3.24 12.18 -4.25
N VAL A 326 2.85 13.33 -4.82
CA VAL A 326 1.44 13.58 -5.21
C VAL A 326 1.02 12.63 -6.33
N LEU A 327 1.89 12.37 -7.30
CA LEU A 327 1.64 11.41 -8.38
C LEU A 327 1.52 9.98 -7.85
N ALA A 328 2.40 9.56 -6.93
CA ALA A 328 2.30 8.26 -6.30
C ALA A 328 0.97 8.09 -5.54
N GLY A 329 0.55 9.12 -4.80
CA GLY A 329 -0.77 9.15 -4.15
C GLY A 329 -1.91 9.02 -5.16
N ALA A 330 -1.88 9.78 -6.25
CA ALA A 330 -2.91 9.73 -7.29
C ALA A 330 -2.99 8.35 -7.97
N ILE A 331 -1.85 7.73 -8.29
CA ILE A 331 -1.79 6.37 -8.87
C ILE A 331 -2.36 5.34 -7.90
N MET A 332 -1.93 5.37 -6.63
CA MET A 332 -2.40 4.42 -5.63
C MET A 332 -3.91 4.54 -5.39
N VAL A 333 -4.42 5.77 -5.30
CA VAL A 333 -5.85 6.06 -5.13
C VAL A 333 -6.64 5.70 -6.39
N TYR A 334 -6.06 5.83 -7.58
CA TYR A 334 -6.68 5.38 -8.82
C TYR A 334 -6.80 3.85 -8.88
N LEU A 335 -5.78 3.12 -8.44
CA LEU A 335 -5.79 1.66 -8.39
C LEU A 335 -6.77 1.14 -7.35
N ASN A 336 -6.73 1.67 -6.14
CA ASN A 336 -7.67 1.34 -5.09
C ASN A 336 -8.11 2.60 -4.33
N PRO A 337 -9.31 3.14 -4.61
CA PRO A 337 -9.77 4.40 -4.02
C PRO A 337 -10.10 4.25 -2.53
N ARG A 338 -10.27 3.02 -2.03
CA ARG A 338 -10.56 2.72 -0.63
C ARG A 338 -9.34 2.90 0.29
N VAL A 339 -8.14 2.77 -0.27
CA VAL A 339 -6.85 2.89 0.46
C VAL A 339 -6.69 4.26 1.13
N LEU A 340 -7.26 5.32 0.55
CA LEU A 340 -7.10 6.68 1.06
C LEU A 340 -7.64 6.86 2.50
N VAL A 341 -8.77 6.22 2.82
CA VAL A 341 -9.46 6.38 4.11
C VAL A 341 -9.32 5.15 4.98
N TRP A 342 -9.22 3.96 4.39
CA TRP A 342 -9.33 2.70 5.12
C TRP A 342 -8.00 1.99 5.35
N ASP A 343 -6.90 2.52 4.81
CA ASP A 343 -5.57 1.96 5.03
C ASP A 343 -4.70 2.87 5.91
N LEU A 344 -4.56 2.50 7.19
CA LEU A 344 -3.64 3.14 8.13
C LEU A 344 -2.20 3.09 7.60
N GLY A 345 -1.81 2.00 6.93
CA GLY A 345 -0.48 1.86 6.36
C GLY A 345 -0.17 2.92 5.31
N PHE A 346 -1.16 3.29 4.49
CA PHE A 346 -1.08 4.38 3.52
C PHE A 346 -1.00 5.73 4.23
N GLN A 347 -1.92 6.01 5.16
CA GLN A 347 -2.00 7.29 5.88
C GLN A 347 -0.70 7.60 6.61
N LEU A 348 -0.20 6.66 7.41
CA LEU A 348 1.05 6.79 8.16
C LEU A 348 2.25 6.93 7.20
N SER A 349 2.29 6.17 6.11
CA SER A 349 3.35 6.29 5.10
C SER A 349 3.40 7.67 4.46
N PHE A 350 2.25 8.16 3.97
CA PHE A 350 2.17 9.43 3.28
C PHE A 350 2.39 10.59 4.25
N ALA A 351 1.84 10.52 5.46
CA ALA A 351 2.09 11.50 6.52
C ALA A 351 3.59 11.60 6.86
N ALA A 352 4.27 10.48 7.10
CA ALA A 352 5.70 10.46 7.36
C ALA A 352 6.51 11.08 6.20
N THR A 353 6.18 10.70 4.96
CA THR A 353 6.88 11.21 3.77
C THR A 353 6.61 12.70 3.55
N PHE A 354 5.38 13.15 3.81
CA PHE A 354 4.98 14.55 3.75
C PHE A 354 5.73 15.38 4.80
N GLY A 355 5.81 14.89 6.05
CA GLY A 355 6.63 15.47 7.11
C GLY A 355 8.09 15.61 6.67
N LEU A 356 8.67 14.55 6.12
CA LEU A 356 10.04 14.57 5.60
C LEU A 356 10.24 15.57 4.46
N VAL A 357 9.27 15.77 3.57
CA VAL A 357 9.42 16.65 2.41
C VAL A 357 9.18 18.13 2.76
N TYR A 358 8.25 18.42 3.68
CA TYR A 358 7.81 19.79 3.98
C TYR A 358 8.29 20.31 5.34
N ILE A 359 8.32 19.48 6.38
CA ILE A 359 8.69 19.89 7.75
C ILE A 359 10.21 19.81 7.94
N SER A 360 10.86 18.77 7.40
CA SER A 360 12.32 18.61 7.49
C SER A 360 13.12 19.85 7.04
N PRO A 361 12.87 20.49 5.88
CA PRO A 361 13.64 21.67 5.49
C PRO A 361 13.41 22.87 6.43
N ILE A 362 12.24 22.98 7.07
CA ILE A 362 11.93 24.04 8.03
C ILE A 362 12.72 23.80 9.34
N LEU A 363 12.69 22.57 9.84
CA LEU A 363 13.45 22.17 11.04
C LEU A 363 14.95 22.28 10.81
N GLN A 364 15.45 21.92 9.64
CA GLN A 364 16.86 22.10 9.28
C GLN A 364 17.25 23.58 9.30
N ALA A 365 16.41 24.46 8.73
CA ALA A 365 16.66 25.90 8.75
C ALA A 365 16.66 26.48 10.17
N TRP A 366 15.93 25.85 11.11
CA TRP A 366 15.87 26.27 12.51
C TRP A 366 17.03 25.72 13.36
N LEU A 367 17.41 24.45 13.18
CA LEU A 367 18.48 23.76 13.95
C LEU A 367 19.89 24.04 13.42
N ALA A 368 19.99 24.39 12.14
CA ALA A 368 21.20 24.86 11.47
C ALA A 368 20.84 26.11 10.65
N PRO A 369 20.67 27.28 11.31
CA PRO A 369 20.58 28.53 10.58
C PRO A 369 21.79 28.60 9.66
N LYS A 370 21.56 28.86 8.36
CA LYS A 370 22.59 28.89 7.31
C LYS A 370 23.87 29.56 7.82
N ASP A 371 24.85 28.78 8.22
CA ASP A 371 26.22 29.19 8.01
C ASP A 371 26.34 29.35 6.49
N LYS A 372 26.76 30.55 6.07
CA LYS A 372 26.99 30.92 4.67
C LYS A 372 28.14 30.10 4.08
N GLU A 373 28.04 28.78 4.01
CA GLU A 373 28.92 27.98 3.18
C GLU A 373 28.28 27.83 1.80
N LYS A 374 28.61 28.84 1.00
CA LYS A 374 28.77 28.88 -0.46
C LYS A 374 28.15 27.72 -1.24
N GLU A 375 27.23 28.12 -2.10
CA GLU A 375 26.80 27.48 -3.34
C GLU A 375 27.81 26.44 -3.87
N PHE A 376 27.41 25.18 -3.82
CA PHE A 376 28.18 24.03 -4.24
C PHE A 376 28.26 24.00 -5.78
N VAL A 377 29.21 24.76 -6.33
CA VAL A 377 29.68 24.62 -7.71
C VAL A 377 30.83 23.62 -7.71
N TYR A 378 30.78 22.69 -8.67
CA TYR A 378 31.74 21.62 -8.92
C TYR A 378 33.20 22.09 -8.79
N GLY A 379 33.94 21.61 -7.79
CA GLY A 379 35.41 21.81 -7.72
C GLY A 379 35.96 22.09 -6.32
N GLN A 380 36.60 21.06 -5.75
CA GLN A 380 37.70 21.10 -4.78
C GLN A 380 37.58 22.05 -3.57
N THR A 381 37.22 21.50 -2.41
CA THR A 381 37.96 21.64 -1.12
C THR A 381 37.35 20.70 -0.08
N LYS A 382 38.20 20.04 0.73
CA LYS A 382 37.79 19.10 1.79
C LYS A 382 37.19 19.85 2.99
N PRO A 383 35.93 19.59 3.42
CA PRO A 383 35.42 20.14 4.68
C PRO A 383 36.04 19.41 5.88
N LYS A 384 36.36 20.14 6.96
CA LYS A 384 36.83 19.57 8.24
C LYS A 384 35.83 18.52 8.76
N ALA A 385 36.33 17.32 9.08
CA ALA A 385 35.53 16.14 9.44
C ALA A 385 34.57 16.35 10.63
N SER A 386 34.91 17.24 11.59
CA SER A 386 34.09 17.52 12.77
C SER A 386 32.79 18.29 12.46
N GLY A 387 32.79 19.18 11.46
CA GLY A 387 31.59 19.93 11.05
C GLY A 387 30.59 19.06 10.28
N LYS A 388 31.10 18.09 9.51
CA LYS A 388 30.27 17.09 8.82
C LYS A 388 29.52 16.20 9.79
N LEU A 389 30.15 15.77 10.88
CA LEU A 389 29.50 14.88 11.85
C LEU A 389 28.35 15.59 12.57
N LEU A 390 28.58 16.82 13.05
CA LEU A 390 27.54 17.61 13.73
C LEU A 390 26.40 17.98 12.78
N GLY A 391 26.72 18.31 11.52
CA GLY A 391 25.73 18.56 10.46
C GLY A 391 24.88 17.32 10.13
N SER A 392 25.51 16.15 10.00
CA SER A 392 24.81 14.88 9.77
C SER A 392 23.91 14.48 10.95
N VAL A 393 24.36 14.68 12.19
CA VAL A 393 23.54 14.41 13.38
C VAL A 393 22.33 15.35 13.44
N LYS A 394 22.52 16.65 13.19
CA LYS A 394 21.41 17.62 13.11
C LYS A 394 20.42 17.27 11.99
N LEU A 395 20.92 16.81 10.85
CA LEU A 395 20.11 16.38 9.72
C LEU A 395 19.24 15.16 10.07
N VAL A 396 19.84 14.14 10.69
CA VAL A 396 19.13 12.92 11.13
C VAL A 396 18.10 13.26 12.20
N LEU A 397 18.44 14.11 13.17
CA LEU A 397 17.49 14.55 14.19
C LEU A 397 16.31 15.32 13.58
N ALA A 398 16.57 16.25 12.65
CA ALA A 398 15.54 17.03 11.98
C ALA A 398 14.61 16.13 11.14
N THR A 399 15.14 15.15 10.41
CA THR A 399 14.34 14.23 9.61
C THR A 399 13.50 13.30 10.50
N THR A 400 14.08 12.77 11.58
CA THR A 400 13.34 11.92 12.53
C THR A 400 12.24 12.69 13.26
N LEU A 401 12.51 13.91 13.74
CA LEU A 401 11.50 14.78 14.34
C LEU A 401 10.39 15.14 13.36
N ALA A 402 10.73 15.49 12.12
CA ALA A 402 9.75 15.80 11.08
C ALA A 402 8.80 14.63 10.81
N ALA A 403 9.35 13.41 10.70
CA ALA A 403 8.57 12.20 10.50
C ALA A 403 7.69 11.89 11.72
N GLN A 404 8.21 12.02 12.94
CA GLN A 404 7.44 11.79 14.16
C GLN A 404 6.31 12.79 14.31
N ILE A 405 6.56 14.10 14.12
CA ILE A 405 5.54 15.15 14.23
C ILE A 405 4.38 14.91 13.27
N ALA A 406 4.68 14.49 12.03
CA ALA A 406 3.65 14.23 11.05
C ALA A 406 2.79 12.98 11.36
N VAL A 407 3.32 12.03 12.12
CA VAL A 407 2.67 10.76 12.46
C VAL A 407 2.00 10.77 13.84
N LEU A 408 2.33 11.74 14.70
CA LEU A 408 1.77 11.88 16.06
C LEU A 408 0.22 11.83 16.15
N PRO A 409 -0.57 12.42 15.23
CA PRO A 409 -2.03 12.42 15.35
C PRO A 409 -2.66 11.02 15.33
N ASP A 410 -2.03 10.09 14.62
CA ASP A 410 -2.61 8.78 14.26
C ASP A 410 -1.89 7.60 14.96
N ARG A 411 -1.07 7.92 15.98
CA ARG A 411 -0.28 6.94 16.73
C ARG A 411 -1.09 6.19 17.80
N LYS A 412 -2.22 6.77 18.24
CA LYS A 412 -3.09 6.18 19.27
C LYS A 412 -3.91 5.00 18.72
N SER A 413 -4.25 5.02 17.45
CA SER A 413 -4.98 3.98 16.69
C SER A 413 -4.07 2.82 16.29
N ALA A 414 -2.84 3.10 15.83
CA ALA A 414 -1.92 2.09 15.31
C ALA A 414 -1.24 1.18 16.36
N CYS A 415 -1.19 1.58 17.64
CA CYS A 415 -0.55 0.79 18.71
C CYS A 415 -1.38 -0.40 19.23
N ARG A 416 -2.56 -0.69 18.63
CA ARG A 416 -3.44 -1.79 19.06
C ARG A 416 -3.65 -2.88 17.99
N GLU A 417 -2.94 -2.82 16.87
CA GLU A 417 -2.95 -3.89 15.84
C GLU A 417 -2.17 -5.15 16.25
#